data_AF-A0A382YGR7-F1
#
_entry.id   AF-A0A382YGR7-F1
#
_cell.length_a   1.000
_cell.length_b   1.000
_cell.length_c   1.000
_cell.angle_alpha   90.00
_cell.angle_beta   90.00
_cell.angle_gamma   90.00
#
_symmetry.space_group_name_H-M   'P 1'
#
loop_
_entity.id
_entity.type
_entity.pdbx_description
1 polymer ?
#
loop_
_entity_poly.entity_id
_entity_poly.type
_entity_poly.pdbx_seq_one_letter_code
_entity_poly.pdbx_strand_id
1 'polypeptide(L)' 'MYYRINIISFDASRKDEYIAYFDSVRDRIKAISGLQSLNVVETGEGEAVGMATYDS' A
#
# COMPACT_ATOMS: atom_id res chain seq x y z
N MET A 1 3.09 -4.64 18.65
CA MET A 1 3.49 -4.86 17.25
C MET A 1 2.52 -5.81 16.57
N TYR A 2 1.89 -5.36 15.49
CA TYR A 2 1.01 -6.19 14.66
C TYR A 2 1.19 -5.89 13.18
N TYR A 3 0.70 -6.80 12.34
CA TYR A 3 0.66 -6.64 10.89
C TYR A 3 -0.77 -6.40 10.42
N ARG A 4 -0.94 -5.45 9.50
CA ARG A 4 -2.18 -5.31 8.72
C ARG A 4 -1.90 -5.69 7.29
N ILE A 5 -2.61 -6.71 6.81
CA ILE A 5 -2.57 -7.17 5.43
C ILE A 5 -3.85 -6.70 4.75
N ASN A 6 -3.73 -6.04 3.60
CA ASN A 6 -4.86 -5.64 2.77
C ASN A 6 -4.70 -6.24 1.39
N ILE A 7 -5.79 -6.76 0.84
CA ILE A 7 -5.89 -7.05 -0.59
C ILE A 7 -6.35 -5.75 -1.25
N ILE A 8 -5.66 -5.36 -2.31
CA ILE A 8 -5.90 -4.14 -3.06
C ILE A 8 -6.24 -4.54 -4.50
N SER A 9 -7.40 -4.11 -4.97
CA SER A 9 -7.79 -4.29 -6.37
C SER A 9 -7.70 -2.96 -7.10
N PHE A 10 -7.17 -2.96 -8.31
CA PHE A 10 -7.04 -1.79 -9.16
C PHE A 10 -7.28 -2.16 -10.63
N ASP A 11 -7.60 -1.16 -11.45
CA ASP A 11 -7.69 -1.35 -12.89
C ASP A 11 -6.28 -1.54 -13.47
N ALA A 12 -5.98 -2.74 -13.97
CA ALA A 12 -4.68 -3.08 -14.51
C ALA A 12 -4.25 -2.19 -15.68
N SER A 13 -5.22 -1.69 -16.47
CA SER A 13 -4.94 -0.77 -17.58
C SER A 13 -4.46 0.62 -17.10
N ARG A 14 -4.67 0.93 -15.81
CA ARG A 14 -4.33 2.20 -15.17
C ARG A 14 -3.29 2.04 -14.07
N LYS A 15 -2.43 1.01 -14.18
CA LYS A 15 -1.39 0.70 -13.21
C LYS A 15 -0.46 1.89 -12.92
N ASP A 16 -0.02 2.61 -13.94
CA ASP A 16 0.89 3.75 -13.76
C ASP A 16 0.22 4.88 -12.97
N GLU A 17 -1.07 5.13 -13.21
CA GLU A 17 -1.85 6.10 -12.45
C GLU A 17 -2.03 5.67 -11.00
N TYR A 18 -2.25 4.37 -10.77
CA TYR A 18 -2.33 3.79 -9.43
C TYR A 18 -1.01 3.96 -8.66
N ILE A 19 0.13 3.68 -9.30
CA ILE A 19 1.46 3.89 -8.70
C ILE A 19 1.68 5.37 -8.38
N ALA A 20 1.39 6.26 -9.35
CA ALA A 20 1.52 7.70 -9.17
C ALA A 20 0.62 8.23 -8.03
N TYR A 21 -0.58 7.69 -7.89
CA TYR A 21 -1.47 8.01 -6.76
C TYR A 21 -0.85 7.58 -5.42
N PHE A 22 -0.34 6.35 -5.32
CA PHE A 22 0.35 5.86 -4.12
C PHE A 22 1.55 6.72 -3.73
N ASP A 23 2.32 7.16 -4.73
CA ASP A 23 3.42 8.10 -4.51
C ASP A 23 2.94 9.48 -4.04
N SER A 24 1.86 9.99 -4.62
CA SER A 24 1.29 11.29 -4.24
C SER A 24 0.81 11.35 -2.78
N VAL A 25 0.39 10.20 -2.22
CA VAL A 25 -0.10 10.10 -0.84
C VAL A 25 0.96 9.55 0.14
N ARG A 26 2.19 9.32 -0.33
CA ARG A 26 3.29 8.72 0.46
C ARG A 26 3.55 9.45 1.78
N ASP A 27 3.55 10.78 1.77
CA ASP A 27 3.80 11.56 2.99
C ASP A 27 2.64 11.44 3.99
N ARG A 28 1.40 11.33 3.50
CA ARG A 28 0.24 11.07 4.36
C ARG A 28 0.29 9.68 4.98
N ILE A 29 0.78 8.69 4.25
CA ILE A 29 1.01 7.33 4.76
C ILE A 29 2.07 7.35 5.86
N LYS A 30 3.20 8.01 5.63
CA LYS A 30 4.27 8.14 6.63
C LYS A 30 3.83 8.85 7.91
N ALA A 31 2.81 9.71 7.83
CA ALA A 31 2.25 10.40 8.98
C ALA A 31 1.29 9.54 9.83
N ILE A 32 0.99 8.30 9.43
CA ILE A 32 0.13 7.40 10.21
C ILE A 32 0.84 7.03 11.52
N SER A 33 0.20 7.35 12.65
CA SER A 33 0.73 7.02 13.98
C SER A 33 0.94 5.52 14.14
N GLY A 34 2.12 5.14 14.63
CA GLY A 34 2.52 3.76 14.86
C GLY A 34 2.93 2.98 13.61
N LEU A 35 2.76 3.51 12.39
CA LEU A 35 3.20 2.84 11.16
C LEU A 35 4.72 2.83 11.07
N GLN A 36 5.31 1.64 11.04
CA GLN A 36 6.75 1.45 10.93
C GLN A 36 7.18 1.21 9.47
N SER A 37 6.38 0.45 8.72
CA SER A 37 6.62 0.20 7.31
C SER A 37 5.34 -0.16 6.57
N LEU A 38 5.32 0.12 5.26
CA LEU A 38 4.31 -0.34 4.32
C LEU A 38 5.02 -0.85 3.06
N ASN A 39 4.73 -2.10 2.70
CA ASN A 39 5.13 -2.69 1.43
C ASN A 39 3.88 -3.03 0.64
N VAL A 40 3.86 -2.70 -0.64
CA VAL A 40 2.79 -3.08 -1.57
C VAL A 40 3.42 -3.91 -2.67
N VAL A 41 2.91 -5.12 -2.86
CA VAL A 41 3.42 -6.08 -3.84
C VAL A 41 2.28 -6.48 -4.75
N GLU A 42 2.46 -6.34 -6.05
CA GLU A 42 1.51 -6.85 -7.04
C GLU A 42 1.52 -8.38 -7.02
N THR A 43 0.34 -8.97 -6.88
CA THR A 43 0.14 -10.43 -6.80
C THR A 43 -0.46 -11.01 -8.07
N GLY A 44 -1.05 -10.15 -8.91
CA GLY A 44 -1.63 -10.52 -10.19
C GLY A 44 -2.10 -9.29 -10.96
N GLU A 45 -2.65 -9.51 -12.16
CA GLU A 45 -3.20 -8.42 -12.97
C GLU A 45 -4.36 -7.73 -12.22
N GLY A 46 -4.17 -6.45 -11.88
CA GLY A 46 -5.15 -5.66 -11.14
C GLY A 46 -5.27 -6.02 -9.65
N GLU A 47 -4.31 -6.77 -9.11
CA GLU A 47 -4.30 -7.16 -7.70
C GLU A 47 -2.93 -6.90 -7.05
N ALA A 48 -2.96 -6.36 -5.83
CA ALA A 48 -1.79 -6.20 -4.98
C ALA A 48 -2.11 -6.54 -3.52
N VAL A 49 -1.09 -6.89 -2.76
CA VAL A 49 -1.16 -7.05 -1.31
C VAL A 49 -0.34 -5.96 -0.64
N GLY A 50 -0.98 -5.21 0.25
CA GLY A 50 -0.34 -4.23 1.12
C GLY A 50 -0.09 -4.81 2.50
N MET A 51 1.18 -4.93 2.90
CA MET A 51 1.60 -5.34 4.25
C MET A 51 2.14 -4.13 5.02
N ALA A 52 1.43 -3.74 6.07
CA ALA A 52 1.85 -2.69 6.99
C ALA A 52 2.25 -3.28 8.35
N THR A 53 3.35 -2.80 8.92
CA THR A 53 3.79 -3.16 10.28
C THR A 53 3.57 -1.98 11.21
N TYR A 54 2.98 -2.22 12.37
CA TYR A 54 2.75 -1.22 13.41
C TYR A 54 3.49 -1.60 14.70
N ASP A 55 3.93 -0.61 15.49
CA ASP A 55 4.69 -0.83 16.73
C ASP A 55 3.85 -1.24 17.94
N SER A 56 2.58 -0.82 18.04
CA SER A 56 1.64 -1.15 19.13
C SER A 56 0.60 -2.19 18.72
#